data_AF-A0A5Q2MM43-F1
#
_entry.id   AF-A0A5Q2MM43-F1
#
_cell.length_a   1.000
_cell.length_b   1.000
_cell.length_c   1.000
_cell.angle_alpha   90.00
_cell.angle_beta   90.00
_cell.angle_gamma   90.00
#
_symmetry.space_group_name_H-M   'P 1'
#
loop_
_entity.id
_entity.type
_entity.pdbx_description
1 polymer ?
#
loop_
_entity_poly.entity_id
_entity_poly.type
_entity_poly.pdbx_seq_one_letter_code
_entity_poly.pdbx_strand_id
1 'polypeptide(L)'
;MFKEIIAGDIDAVRRRLAKNPGAVTLVATSPPKKYAGQSPLQVAYSQAEFEIAALLLAHGADPNFIEHGDREPWAMPPLHHAIKAAVMRSRWLRPTWREEDPWETRNTAEQADAAYAALQLLLESGADVHSLDSYGNSSLGRAVLDARQILPTHHHSDPDWVDPKPLTPDLVDDLTRIFDTLMAHGANPHQAERDLGASVVEHYRGEPVAQFLRP
;
A
#
# COMPACT_ATOMS: atom_id res chain seq x y z
N MET A 1 -4.57 20.59 -8.76
CA MET A 1 -4.00 19.24 -8.69
C MET A 1 -4.37 18.57 -7.37
N PHE A 2 -3.63 18.72 -6.26
CA PHE A 2 -3.87 17.94 -5.04
C PHE A 2 -5.30 18.03 -4.46
N LYS A 3 -5.91 19.21 -4.43
CA LYS A 3 -7.31 19.36 -3.99
C LYS A 3 -8.31 18.61 -4.87
N GLU A 4 -8.04 18.56 -6.18
CA GLU A 4 -8.88 17.87 -7.16
C GLU A 4 -8.76 16.35 -6.97
N ILE A 5 -7.54 15.85 -6.74
CA ILE A 5 -7.27 14.45 -6.43
C ILE A 5 -7.96 14.05 -5.11
N ILE A 6 -7.81 14.83 -4.04
CA ILE A 6 -8.44 14.54 -2.74
C ILE A 6 -9.98 14.52 -2.84
N ALA A 7 -10.54 15.27 -3.77
CA ALA A 7 -11.98 15.30 -4.01
C ALA A 7 -12.46 14.21 -4.99
N GLY A 8 -11.56 13.43 -5.59
CA GLY A 8 -11.90 12.45 -6.64
C GLY A 8 -12.40 13.09 -7.95
N ASP A 9 -12.14 14.39 -8.18
CA ASP A 9 -12.61 15.10 -9.38
C ASP A 9 -11.68 14.85 -10.58
N ILE A 10 -11.84 13.67 -11.20
CA ILE A 10 -11.04 13.25 -12.36
C ILE A 10 -11.13 14.23 -13.52
N ASP A 11 -12.29 14.87 -13.74
CA ASP A 11 -12.46 15.83 -14.82
C ASP A 11 -11.72 17.14 -14.56
N ALA A 12 -11.65 17.59 -13.30
CA ALA A 12 -10.79 18.71 -12.94
C ALA A 12 -9.31 18.36 -13.08
N VAL A 13 -8.88 17.15 -12.72
CA VAL A 13 -7.51 16.68 -12.95
C VAL A 13 -7.20 16.68 -14.46
N ARG A 14 -8.09 16.15 -15.31
CA ARG A 14 -7.94 16.18 -16.78
C ARG A 14 -7.80 17.61 -17.30
N ARG A 15 -8.69 18.53 -16.90
CA ARG A 15 -8.59 19.95 -17.27
C ARG A 15 -7.28 20.57 -16.81
N ARG A 16 -6.79 20.21 -15.62
CA ARG A 16 -5.54 20.72 -15.06
C ARG A 16 -4.33 20.24 -15.87
N LEU A 17 -4.27 18.96 -16.22
CA LEU A 17 -3.21 18.37 -17.03
C LEU A 17 -3.23 18.91 -18.47
N ALA A 18 -4.42 19.10 -19.06
CA ALA A 18 -4.55 19.70 -20.38
C ALA A 18 -4.02 21.15 -20.43
N LYS A 19 -4.26 21.94 -19.37
CA LYS A 19 -3.77 23.33 -19.27
C LYS A 19 -2.28 23.40 -18.93
N ASN A 20 -1.77 22.46 -18.14
CA ASN A 20 -0.39 22.39 -17.71
C ASN A 20 0.04 20.93 -17.56
N PRO A 21 0.66 20.32 -18.59
CA PRO A 21 1.15 18.95 -18.52
C PRO A 21 2.16 18.73 -17.39
N GLY A 22 3.01 19.73 -17.10
CA GLY A 22 3.95 19.69 -15.97
C GLY A 22 3.30 19.66 -14.59
N ALA A 23 1.96 19.80 -14.49
CA ALA A 23 1.26 19.62 -13.23
C ALA A 23 1.36 18.19 -12.68
N VAL A 24 1.73 17.21 -13.51
CA VAL A 24 1.94 15.81 -13.13
C VAL A 24 3.15 15.62 -12.21
N THR A 25 4.17 16.49 -12.29
CA THR A 25 5.41 16.43 -11.50
C THR A 25 5.40 17.39 -10.30
N LEU A 26 4.24 17.94 -9.94
CA LEU A 26 4.15 18.81 -8.76
C LEU A 26 4.50 18.04 -7.49
N VAL A 27 4.94 18.75 -6.46
CA VAL A 27 5.10 18.19 -5.12
C VAL A 27 4.21 18.96 -4.16
N ALA A 28 3.46 18.23 -3.34
CA ALA A 28 2.56 18.83 -2.38
C ALA A 28 3.36 19.52 -1.28
N THR A 29 3.01 20.78 -1.03
CA THR A 29 3.56 21.60 0.05
C THR A 29 2.57 21.66 1.21
N SER A 30 3.07 21.73 2.44
CA SER A 30 2.20 21.98 3.61
C SER A 30 1.53 23.37 3.51
N PRO A 31 0.24 23.53 3.88
CA PRO A 31 -0.70 22.51 4.37
C PRO A 31 -1.55 21.82 3.27
N PRO A 32 -2.06 20.57 3.52
CA PRO A 32 -1.98 19.84 4.79
C PRO A 32 -0.68 19.03 4.93
N LYS A 33 -0.17 18.95 6.17
CA LYS A 33 1.12 18.30 6.48
C LYS A 33 1.19 16.83 6.04
N LYS A 34 0.07 16.09 6.09
CA LYS A 34 0.01 14.66 5.72
C LYS A 34 0.38 14.33 4.26
N TYR A 35 0.37 15.32 3.37
CA TYR A 35 0.77 15.15 1.97
C TYR A 35 2.04 15.92 1.63
N ALA A 36 2.70 16.56 2.60
CA ALA A 36 3.95 17.28 2.33
C ALA A 36 4.96 16.32 1.70
N GLY A 37 5.64 16.77 0.65
CA GLY A 37 6.63 15.97 -0.07
C GLY A 37 6.04 14.90 -1.01
N GLN A 38 4.71 14.76 -1.13
CA GLN A 38 4.12 13.76 -2.02
C GLN A 38 3.84 14.33 -3.43
N SER A 39 4.11 13.51 -4.45
CA SER A 39 3.66 13.69 -5.81
C SER A 39 2.14 13.48 -5.96
N PRO A 40 1.51 13.98 -7.04
CA PRO A 40 0.13 13.66 -7.40
C PRO A 40 -0.18 12.17 -7.36
N LEU A 41 0.75 11.34 -7.84
CA LEU A 41 0.56 9.89 -7.91
C LEU A 41 0.46 9.26 -6.51
N GLN A 42 1.36 9.62 -5.59
CA GLN A 42 1.31 9.15 -4.20
C GLN A 42 0.03 9.60 -3.48
N VAL A 43 -0.42 10.85 -3.72
CA VAL A 43 -1.69 11.34 -3.14
C VAL A 43 -2.89 10.57 -3.70
N ALA A 44 -2.90 10.25 -5.00
CA ALA A 44 -3.96 9.45 -5.62
C ALA A 44 -4.07 8.05 -4.99
N TYR A 45 -2.96 7.32 -4.85
CA TYR A 45 -2.95 6.03 -4.14
C TYR A 45 -3.38 6.16 -2.67
N SER A 46 -2.90 7.19 -1.98
CA SER A 46 -3.27 7.46 -0.58
C SER A 46 -4.77 7.74 -0.38
N GLN A 47 -5.46 8.22 -1.42
CA GLN A 47 -6.91 8.46 -1.39
C GLN A 47 -7.72 7.33 -2.05
N ALA A 48 -7.04 6.29 -2.56
CA ALA A 48 -7.64 5.22 -3.37
C ALA A 48 -8.36 5.73 -4.64
N GLU A 49 -7.85 6.81 -5.22
CA GLU A 49 -8.35 7.41 -6.46
C GLU A 49 -7.66 6.77 -7.67
N PHE A 50 -7.95 5.49 -7.90
CA PHE A 50 -7.19 4.65 -8.83
C PHE A 50 -7.35 5.05 -10.30
N GLU A 51 -8.52 5.56 -10.71
CA GLU A 51 -8.69 6.11 -12.06
C GLU A 51 -7.83 7.37 -12.28
N ILE A 52 -7.69 8.20 -11.24
CA ILE A 52 -6.81 9.36 -11.27
C ILE A 52 -5.34 8.91 -11.29
N ALA A 53 -4.97 7.88 -10.52
CA ALA A 53 -3.62 7.31 -10.56
C ALA A 53 -3.27 6.81 -11.98
N ALA A 54 -4.17 6.06 -12.62
CA ALA A 54 -4.01 5.60 -14.00
C ALA A 54 -3.86 6.77 -14.99
N LEU A 55 -4.67 7.83 -14.85
CA LEU A 55 -4.55 9.04 -15.65
C LEU A 55 -3.19 9.72 -15.46
N LEU A 56 -2.70 9.83 -14.23
CA LEU A 56 -1.41 10.45 -13.94
C LEU A 56 -0.26 9.65 -14.56
N LEU A 57 -0.29 8.32 -14.47
CA LEU A 57 0.69 7.43 -15.13
C LEU A 57 0.67 7.62 -16.65
N ALA A 58 -0.51 7.66 -17.27
CA ALA A 58 -0.65 7.92 -18.71
C ALA A 58 -0.12 9.31 -19.13
N HIS A 59 -0.02 10.26 -18.20
CA HIS A 59 0.54 11.59 -18.41
C HIS A 59 2.01 11.70 -17.95
N GLY A 60 2.69 10.58 -17.70
CA GLY A 60 4.12 10.55 -17.40
C GLY A 60 4.47 10.88 -15.94
N ALA A 61 3.56 10.61 -14.99
CA ALA A 61 3.93 10.59 -13.59
C ALA A 61 5.07 9.58 -13.34
N ASP A 62 6.08 9.99 -12.59
CA ASP A 62 7.20 9.12 -12.23
C ASP A 62 6.74 8.07 -11.19
N PRO A 63 6.75 6.76 -11.54
CA PRO A 63 6.34 5.69 -10.63
C PRO A 63 7.35 5.44 -9.51
N ASN A 64 8.55 6.03 -9.58
CA ASN A 64 9.65 5.87 -8.63
C ASN A 64 9.96 7.15 -7.85
N PHE A 65 9.11 8.18 -7.96
CA PHE A 65 9.32 9.43 -7.26
C PHE A 65 9.42 9.21 -5.74
N ILE A 66 10.44 9.77 -5.11
CA ILE A 66 10.55 9.83 -3.66
C ILE A 66 11.17 11.17 -3.31
N GLU A 67 10.46 11.94 -2.48
CA GLU A 67 11.01 13.19 -1.96
C GLU A 67 12.13 12.83 -0.97
N HIS A 68 13.33 13.34 -1.24
CA HIS A 68 14.51 13.06 -0.45
C HIS A 68 15.02 14.34 0.23
N GLY A 69 15.55 14.19 1.45
CA GLY A 69 16.32 15.23 2.14
C GLY A 69 15.55 15.99 3.22
N ASP A 70 16.15 17.11 3.66
CA ASP A 70 15.81 17.94 4.83
C ASP A 70 14.34 18.38 4.95
N ARG A 71 13.54 18.20 3.89
CA ARG A 71 12.16 18.70 3.78
C ARG A 71 11.11 17.72 4.28
N GLU A 72 11.32 16.42 4.10
CA GLU A 72 10.39 15.39 4.56
C GLU A 72 11.16 14.19 5.14
N PRO A 73 11.21 14.05 6.48
CA PRO A 73 11.91 12.94 7.13
C PRO A 73 11.25 11.59 6.86
N TRP A 74 9.97 11.56 6.49
CA TRP A 74 9.26 10.32 6.18
C TRP A 74 8.65 10.32 4.78
N ALA A 75 9.31 9.61 3.86
CA ALA A 75 8.89 9.47 2.47
C ALA A 75 8.88 7.99 2.06
N MET A 76 7.93 7.62 1.21
CA MET A 76 7.85 6.28 0.62
C MET A 76 7.50 6.42 -0.87
N PRO A 77 8.03 5.58 -1.76
CA PRO A 77 7.76 5.68 -3.20
C PRO A 77 6.28 5.37 -3.54
N PRO A 78 5.77 5.75 -4.73
CA PRO A 78 4.43 5.39 -5.19
C PRO A 78 4.08 3.92 -4.97
N LEU A 79 5.03 3.01 -5.20
CA LEU A 79 4.82 1.58 -4.98
C LEU A 79 4.39 1.26 -3.55
N HIS A 80 4.99 1.89 -2.54
CA HIS A 80 4.63 1.65 -1.14
C HIS A 80 3.26 2.21 -0.78
N HIS A 81 2.87 3.34 -1.39
CA HIS A 81 1.50 3.85 -1.27
C HIS A 81 0.48 2.90 -1.93
N ALA A 82 0.81 2.32 -3.08
CA ALA A 82 -0.04 1.36 -3.77
C ALA A 82 -0.17 0.03 -3.01
N ILE A 83 0.93 -0.49 -2.46
CA ILE A 83 0.93 -1.67 -1.58
C ILE A 83 0.02 -1.43 -0.38
N LYS A 84 0.21 -0.29 0.31
CA LYS A 84 -0.65 0.09 1.44
C LYS A 84 -2.11 0.16 1.04
N ALA A 85 -2.42 0.77 -0.10
CA ALA A 85 -3.78 0.87 -0.60
C ALA A 85 -4.38 -0.52 -0.88
N ALA A 86 -3.66 -1.41 -1.57
CA ALA A 86 -4.12 -2.76 -1.90
C ALA A 86 -4.38 -3.60 -0.64
N VAL A 87 -3.44 -3.59 0.32
CA VAL A 87 -3.59 -4.32 1.59
C VAL A 87 -4.76 -3.75 2.39
N MET A 88 -4.84 -2.44 2.59
CA MET A 88 -5.92 -1.82 3.38
C MET A 88 -7.31 -1.95 2.73
N ARG A 89 -7.39 -2.13 1.41
CA ARG A 89 -8.62 -2.37 0.64
C ARG A 89 -9.01 -3.84 0.51
N SER A 90 -8.17 -4.76 0.97
CA SER A 90 -8.52 -6.20 1.05
C SER A 90 -9.75 -6.43 1.94
N ARG A 91 -10.40 -7.59 1.80
CA ARG A 91 -11.65 -7.95 2.50
C ARG A 91 -11.40 -8.47 3.92
N TRP A 92 -10.80 -7.63 4.77
CA TRP A 92 -10.56 -7.93 6.18
C TRP A 92 -11.75 -7.58 7.08
N LEU A 93 -11.82 -8.24 8.25
CA LEU A 93 -12.86 -8.05 9.24
C LEU A 93 -12.53 -6.89 10.20
N ARG A 94 -13.46 -5.94 10.35
CA ARG A 94 -13.42 -4.91 11.41
C ARG A 94 -14.37 -5.29 12.55
N PRO A 95 -14.05 -4.92 13.81
CA PRO A 95 -14.91 -5.22 14.93
C PRO A 95 -16.23 -4.43 14.82
N THR A 96 -17.32 -5.06 15.27
CA THR A 96 -18.62 -4.42 15.46
C THR A 96 -18.86 -4.19 16.97
N TRP A 97 -19.96 -3.51 17.30
CA TRP A 97 -20.41 -3.36 18.69
C TRP A 97 -21.34 -4.51 19.15
N ARG A 98 -21.55 -5.55 18.33
CA ARG A 98 -22.55 -6.61 18.56
C ARG A 98 -21.85 -7.89 19.02
N GLU A 99 -22.34 -8.52 20.09
CA GLU A 99 -21.76 -9.78 20.59
C GLU A 99 -22.04 -10.97 19.65
N GLU A 100 -23.23 -11.04 19.05
CA GLU A 100 -23.66 -12.16 18.19
C GLU A 100 -23.02 -12.14 16.79
N ASP A 101 -22.57 -10.97 16.36
CA ASP A 101 -21.91 -10.76 15.06
C ASP A 101 -20.74 -9.77 15.26
N PRO A 102 -19.66 -10.19 15.92
CA PRO A 102 -18.60 -9.30 16.38
C PRO A 102 -17.73 -8.75 15.25
N TRP A 103 -17.94 -9.22 14.01
CA TRP A 103 -17.10 -8.91 12.86
C TRP A 103 -17.93 -8.55 11.64
N GLU A 104 -17.53 -7.50 10.93
CA GLU A 104 -18.10 -7.18 9.63
C GLU A 104 -16.98 -6.96 8.60
N THR A 105 -17.23 -7.37 7.35
CA THR A 105 -16.28 -7.18 6.26
C THR A 105 -16.11 -5.69 5.95
N ARG A 106 -14.87 -5.20 5.96
CA ARG A 106 -14.56 -3.77 5.81
C ARG A 106 -14.78 -3.22 4.40
N ASN A 107 -14.46 -4.00 3.38
CA ASN A 107 -14.41 -3.61 1.97
C ASN A 107 -15.16 -4.62 1.10
N THR A 108 -15.62 -4.22 -0.08
CA THR A 108 -16.24 -5.13 -1.05
C THR A 108 -15.19 -5.78 -1.95
N ALA A 109 -15.58 -6.82 -2.71
CA ALA A 109 -14.70 -7.45 -3.69
C ALA A 109 -14.26 -6.45 -4.76
N GLU A 110 -15.17 -5.61 -5.25
CA GLU A 110 -14.87 -4.58 -6.26
C GLU A 110 -13.83 -3.57 -5.75
N GLN A 111 -13.88 -3.22 -4.47
CA GLN A 111 -12.89 -2.32 -3.86
C GLN A 111 -11.51 -2.97 -3.74
N ALA A 112 -11.47 -4.25 -3.36
CA ALA A 112 -10.23 -5.01 -3.28
C ALA A 112 -9.61 -5.20 -4.68
N ASP A 113 -10.43 -5.57 -5.66
CA ASP A 113 -10.02 -5.78 -7.05
C ASP A 113 -9.52 -4.51 -7.71
N ALA A 114 -10.19 -3.37 -7.50
CA ALA A 114 -9.74 -2.08 -8.02
C ALA A 114 -8.38 -1.68 -7.43
N ALA A 115 -8.16 -1.91 -6.13
CA ALA A 115 -6.88 -1.59 -5.49
C ALA A 115 -5.75 -2.52 -5.94
N TYR A 116 -6.04 -3.81 -6.12
CA TYR A 116 -5.11 -4.78 -6.65
C TYR A 116 -4.73 -4.46 -8.11
N ALA A 117 -5.71 -4.17 -8.97
CA ALA A 117 -5.46 -3.76 -10.35
C ALA A 117 -4.62 -2.48 -10.43
N ALA A 118 -4.82 -1.53 -9.52
CA ALA A 118 -4.03 -0.31 -9.46
C ALA A 118 -2.58 -0.54 -9.02
N LEU A 119 -2.32 -1.54 -8.17
CA LEU A 119 -0.96 -2.00 -7.83
C LEU A 119 -0.29 -2.65 -9.05
N GLN A 120 -0.99 -3.55 -9.75
CA GLN A 120 -0.47 -4.18 -10.96
C GLN A 120 -0.11 -3.15 -12.03
N LEU A 121 -1.02 -2.20 -12.31
CA LEU A 121 -0.77 -1.13 -13.28
C LEU A 121 0.49 -0.33 -12.94
N LEU A 122 0.75 -0.06 -11.66
CA LEU A 122 1.93 0.68 -11.25
C LEU A 122 3.23 -0.08 -11.53
N LEU A 123 3.24 -1.37 -11.22
CA LEU A 123 4.37 -2.26 -11.50
C LEU A 123 4.60 -2.39 -13.02
N GLU A 124 3.54 -2.56 -13.80
CA GLU A 124 3.57 -2.57 -15.26
C GLU A 124 4.05 -1.23 -15.85
N SER A 125 3.80 -0.13 -15.14
CA SER A 125 4.28 1.21 -15.51
C SER A 125 5.73 1.48 -15.11
N GLY A 126 6.46 0.48 -14.60
CA GLY A 126 7.89 0.58 -14.32
C GLY A 126 8.24 1.01 -12.90
N ALA A 127 7.33 0.83 -11.93
CA ALA A 127 7.69 0.95 -10.53
C ALA A 127 8.72 -0.12 -10.14
N ASP A 128 9.82 0.31 -9.52
CA ASP A 128 10.89 -0.56 -9.07
C ASP A 128 10.51 -1.24 -7.76
N VAL A 129 10.33 -2.57 -7.84
CA VAL A 129 9.98 -3.42 -6.69
C VAL A 129 11.03 -3.40 -5.58
N HIS A 130 12.28 -3.03 -5.91
CA HIS A 130 13.39 -2.93 -4.96
C HIS A 130 13.50 -1.56 -4.30
N SER A 131 12.63 -0.61 -4.65
CA SER A 131 12.63 0.72 -4.03
C SER A 131 12.36 0.63 -2.52
N LEU A 132 13.20 1.34 -1.77
CA LEU A 132 13.10 1.44 -0.32
C LEU A 132 12.37 2.73 0.09
N ASP A 133 11.64 2.69 1.20
CA ASP A 133 11.19 3.92 1.85
C ASP A 133 12.34 4.59 2.65
N SER A 134 12.09 5.76 3.24
CA SER A 134 13.11 6.48 4.02
C SER A 134 13.56 5.73 5.29
N TYR A 135 12.78 4.75 5.75
CA TYR A 135 13.16 3.82 6.82
C TYR A 135 13.87 2.57 6.30
N GLY A 136 14.17 2.49 5.00
CA GLY A 136 14.89 1.36 4.42
C GLY A 136 14.05 0.09 4.32
N ASN A 137 12.72 0.16 4.48
CA ASN A 137 11.85 -0.99 4.30
C ASN A 137 11.76 -1.34 2.82
N SER A 138 11.79 -2.62 2.49
CA SER A 138 11.49 -3.11 1.14
C SER A 138 9.99 -3.05 0.82
N SER A 139 9.62 -3.34 -0.43
CA SER A 139 8.22 -3.52 -0.83
C SER A 139 7.52 -4.64 -0.04
N LEU A 140 8.19 -5.78 0.19
CA LEU A 140 7.68 -6.85 1.06
C LEU A 140 7.63 -6.43 2.52
N GLY A 141 8.66 -5.72 3.02
CA GLY A 141 8.65 -5.15 4.37
C GLY A 141 7.43 -4.24 4.58
N ARG A 142 7.13 -3.37 3.62
CA ARG A 142 5.92 -2.52 3.63
C ARG A 142 4.65 -3.35 3.64
N ALA A 143 4.54 -4.35 2.76
CA ALA A 143 3.36 -5.22 2.67
C ALA A 143 3.11 -5.97 3.99
N VAL A 144 4.17 -6.47 4.62
CA VAL A 144 4.10 -7.13 5.93
C VAL A 144 3.63 -6.17 7.02
N LEU A 145 4.23 -4.98 7.12
CA LEU A 145 3.85 -3.98 8.12
C LEU A 145 2.38 -3.54 7.99
N ASP A 146 1.85 -3.48 6.76
CA ASP A 146 0.43 -3.19 6.52
C ASP A 146 -0.47 -4.39 6.78
N ALA A 147 -0.10 -5.59 6.33
CA ALA A 147 -0.93 -6.79 6.51
C ALA A 147 -1.13 -7.11 7.99
N ARG A 148 -0.09 -6.90 8.82
CA ARG A 148 -0.16 -7.10 10.28
C ARG A 148 -1.20 -6.22 10.98
N GLN A 149 -1.57 -5.06 10.39
CA GLN A 149 -2.62 -4.21 10.97
C GLN A 149 -4.04 -4.77 10.75
N ILE A 150 -4.22 -5.66 9.76
CA ILE A 150 -5.53 -6.18 9.35
C ILE A 150 -5.69 -7.69 9.55
N LEU A 151 -4.61 -8.41 9.82
CA LEU A 151 -4.61 -9.82 10.19
C LEU A 151 -5.04 -10.02 11.65
N PRO A 152 -5.37 -11.26 12.06
CA PRO A 152 -5.46 -11.61 13.47
C PRO A 152 -4.12 -11.35 14.19
N THR A 153 -4.20 -10.87 15.42
CA THR A 153 -3.07 -10.49 16.27
C THR A 153 -2.29 -11.73 16.70
N HIS A 154 -0.98 -11.57 16.85
CA HIS A 154 -0.10 -12.60 17.42
C HIS A 154 0.66 -12.02 18.62
N HIS A 155 0.67 -12.73 19.75
CA HIS A 155 1.37 -12.34 20.96
C HIS A 155 2.66 -13.14 21.13
N HIS A 156 3.81 -12.51 20.88
CA HIS A 156 5.12 -13.16 21.05
C HIS A 156 5.40 -13.63 22.49
N SER A 157 4.83 -12.94 23.48
CA SER A 157 4.98 -13.29 24.90
C SER A 157 4.01 -14.39 25.36
N ASP A 158 2.99 -14.70 24.55
CA ASP A 158 1.97 -15.70 24.86
C ASP A 158 1.54 -16.43 23.56
N PRO A 159 2.37 -17.37 23.06
CA PRO A 159 2.11 -18.04 21.78
C PRO A 159 0.86 -18.91 21.76
N ASP A 160 0.35 -19.30 22.93
CA ASP A 160 -0.86 -20.10 23.07
C ASP A 160 -2.13 -19.24 23.01
N TRP A 161 -2.01 -17.91 23.13
CA TRP A 161 -3.11 -16.99 22.95
C TRP A 161 -3.53 -16.91 21.47
N VAL A 162 -4.84 -17.06 21.23
CA VAL A 162 -5.44 -17.03 19.90
C VAL A 162 -6.33 -15.80 19.78
N ASP A 163 -6.09 -14.96 18.78
CA ASP A 163 -6.98 -13.83 18.49
C ASP A 163 -8.36 -14.36 18.04
N PRO A 164 -9.47 -13.93 18.67
CA PRO A 164 -10.82 -14.32 18.25
C PRO A 164 -11.19 -13.83 16.84
N LYS A 165 -10.42 -12.90 16.25
CA LYS A 165 -10.60 -12.43 14.89
C LYS A 165 -10.33 -13.55 13.88
N PRO A 166 -11.32 -13.95 13.07
CA PRO A 166 -11.10 -14.94 12.03
C PRO A 166 -10.16 -14.43 10.94
N LEU A 167 -9.31 -15.32 10.44
CA LEU A 167 -8.65 -15.16 9.15
C LEU A 167 -9.58 -15.71 8.07
N THR A 168 -10.24 -14.84 7.31
CA THR A 168 -11.21 -15.24 6.28
C THR A 168 -10.51 -15.71 5.00
N PRO A 169 -11.10 -16.66 4.24
CA PRO A 169 -10.57 -17.07 2.93
C PRO A 169 -10.42 -15.89 1.96
N ASP A 170 -11.39 -14.98 1.94
CA ASP A 170 -11.34 -13.78 1.09
C ASP A 170 -10.12 -12.89 1.37
N LEU A 171 -9.77 -12.72 2.66
CA LEU A 171 -8.56 -11.97 3.03
C LEU A 171 -7.29 -12.72 2.66
N VAL A 172 -7.28 -14.05 2.82
CA VAL A 172 -6.15 -14.89 2.41
C VAL A 172 -5.94 -14.75 0.90
N ASP A 173 -6.99 -14.85 0.09
CA ASP A 173 -6.90 -14.70 -1.36
C ASP A 173 -6.40 -13.31 -1.76
N ASP A 174 -6.95 -12.25 -1.14
CA ASP A 174 -6.56 -10.87 -1.42
C ASP A 174 -5.10 -10.60 -1.08
N LEU A 175 -4.60 -11.08 0.06
CA LEU A 175 -3.20 -10.91 0.45
C LEU A 175 -2.28 -11.81 -0.38
N THR A 176 -2.66 -13.05 -0.66
CA THR A 176 -1.86 -13.98 -1.47
C THR A 176 -1.54 -13.36 -2.83
N ARG A 177 -2.55 -12.87 -3.56
CA ARG A 177 -2.30 -12.24 -4.88
C ARG A 177 -1.40 -11.00 -4.81
N ILE A 178 -1.48 -10.21 -3.73
CA ILE A 178 -0.62 -9.03 -3.54
C ILE A 178 0.83 -9.46 -3.33
N PHE A 179 1.07 -10.39 -2.40
CA PHE A 179 2.42 -10.87 -2.08
C PHE A 179 3.04 -11.64 -3.24
N ASP A 180 2.28 -12.53 -3.88
CA ASP A 180 2.72 -13.28 -5.07
C ASP A 180 3.11 -12.34 -6.20
N THR A 181 2.35 -11.27 -6.42
CA THR A 181 2.68 -10.27 -7.45
C THR A 181 4.00 -9.57 -7.14
N LEU A 182 4.23 -9.15 -5.89
CA LEU A 182 5.51 -8.54 -5.52
C LEU A 182 6.68 -9.51 -5.72
N MET A 183 6.53 -10.77 -5.30
CA MET A 183 7.56 -11.80 -5.48
C MET A 183 7.79 -12.13 -6.97
N ALA A 184 6.74 -12.19 -7.79
CA ALA A 184 6.82 -12.41 -9.22
C ALA A 184 7.55 -11.27 -9.94
N HIS A 185 7.48 -10.04 -9.42
CA HIS A 185 8.25 -8.90 -9.90
C HIS A 185 9.69 -8.83 -9.35
N GLY A 186 10.09 -9.76 -8.48
CA GLY A 186 11.47 -9.90 -7.98
C GLY A 186 11.68 -9.53 -6.52
N ALA A 187 10.64 -9.19 -5.76
CA ALA A 187 10.79 -8.96 -4.33
C ALA A 187 11.26 -10.24 -3.62
N ASN A 188 12.29 -10.13 -2.76
CA ASN A 188 12.89 -11.28 -2.11
C ASN A 188 12.50 -11.37 -0.62
N PRO A 189 11.73 -12.38 -0.18
CA PRO A 189 11.34 -12.51 1.23
C PRO A 189 12.50 -12.88 2.16
N HIS A 190 13.64 -13.33 1.60
CA HIS A 190 14.87 -13.65 2.32
C HIS A 190 15.87 -12.48 2.37
N GLN A 191 15.54 -11.33 1.77
CA GLN A 191 16.35 -10.13 1.93
C GLN A 191 16.23 -9.60 3.36
N ALA A 192 17.36 -9.24 3.97
CA ALA A 192 17.36 -8.62 5.29
C ALA A 192 16.75 -7.21 5.24
N GLU A 193 15.82 -6.93 6.15
CA GLU A 193 15.30 -5.58 6.37
C GLU A 193 16.26 -4.81 7.28
N ARG A 194 16.53 -3.55 6.94
CA ARG A 194 17.52 -2.71 7.63
C ARG A 194 17.30 -2.66 9.14
N ASP A 195 16.06 -2.41 9.55
CA ASP A 195 15.72 -2.17 10.96
C ASP A 195 15.44 -3.48 11.72
N LEU A 196 15.16 -4.59 11.03
CA LEU A 196 14.96 -5.91 11.67
C LEU A 196 16.27 -6.67 11.90
N GLY A 197 17.30 -6.39 11.08
CA GLY A 197 18.56 -7.16 11.09
C GLY A 197 18.40 -8.61 10.63
N ALA A 198 17.24 -8.97 10.09
CA ALA A 198 16.87 -10.30 9.59
C ALA A 198 15.89 -10.15 8.42
N SER A 199 15.64 -11.24 7.69
CA SER A 199 14.63 -11.22 6.63
C SER A 199 13.21 -11.24 7.17
N VAL A 200 12.24 -10.75 6.39
CA VAL A 200 10.82 -10.75 6.80
C VAL A 200 10.31 -12.16 7.09
N VAL A 201 10.73 -13.16 6.32
CA VAL A 201 10.31 -14.56 6.52
C VAL A 201 10.90 -15.18 7.79
N GLU A 202 12.11 -14.77 8.19
CA GLU A 202 12.73 -15.22 9.43
C GLU A 202 12.10 -14.52 10.64
N HIS A 203 11.98 -13.21 10.58
CA HIS A 203 11.51 -12.40 11.70
C HIS A 203 10.04 -12.70 12.04
N TYR A 204 9.18 -12.86 11.02
CA TYR A 204 7.74 -13.04 11.20
C TYR A 204 7.27 -14.49 11.14
N ARG A 205 8.17 -15.48 11.17
CA ARG A 205 7.86 -16.92 10.96
C ARG A 205 6.68 -17.46 11.78
N GLY A 206 6.48 -16.95 13.00
CA GLY A 206 5.41 -17.36 13.92
C GLY A 206 4.10 -16.58 13.78
N GLU A 207 4.08 -15.51 12.98
CA GLU A 207 2.92 -14.66 12.80
C GLU A 207 2.04 -15.13 11.62
N PRO A 208 0.72 -14.82 11.62
CA PRO A 208 -0.16 -15.14 10.50
C PRO A 208 0.33 -14.63 9.13
N VAL A 209 1.07 -13.52 9.09
CA VAL A 209 1.59 -12.94 7.85
C VAL A 209 2.61 -13.84 7.13
N ALA A 210 3.29 -14.75 7.85
CA ALA A 210 4.31 -15.62 7.27
C ALA A 210 3.75 -16.61 6.23
N GLN A 211 2.45 -16.86 6.20
CA GLN A 211 1.84 -17.73 5.19
C GLN A 211 1.93 -17.15 3.78
N PHE A 212 2.01 -15.82 3.64
CA PHE A 212 2.10 -15.10 2.37
C PHE A 212 3.55 -14.87 1.88
N LEU A 213 4.54 -15.30 2.66
CA LEU A 213 5.97 -15.10 2.37
C LEU A 213 6.65 -16.38 1.86
N ARG A 214 5.87 -17.40 1.49
CA ARG A 214 6.38 -18.70 1.04
C ARG A 214 6.41 -18.74 -0.49
N PRO A 215 7.56 -19.01 -1.13
CA PRO A 215 7.63 -19.23 -2.57
C PRO A 215 7.02 -20.58 -2.98
#